data_AF-A0A067MJF3-F1
#
_entry.id   AF-A0A067MJF3-F1
#
_cell.length_a   1.000
_cell.length_b   1.000
_cell.length_c   1.000
_cell.angle_alpha   90.00
_cell.angle_beta   90.00
_cell.angle_gamma   90.00
#
_symmetry.space_group_name_H-M   'P 1'
#
loop_
_entity.id
_entity.type
_entity.pdbx_description
1 polymer ?
#
loop_
_entity_poly.entity_id
_entity_poly.type
_entity_poly.pdbx_seq_one_letter_code
_entity_poly.pdbx_strand_id
1 'polypeptide(L)'
;MSTAAATKGLTSTAPARSAIQRFPTELLCEILLYAYAAQDDEPCAHPPLLVALHSFRGWRLAAMTMRHLFVRIRTASAELAELYIRCSDGLSFTLELLPRHANSSAVLDPRDIMRHSDTTVILKHLWDGRDLGRLTSLAIHDVQPVDLYTLAADNPMVAPASLTHLTLALSRFYEDACTPLHLETFLMRLPFVRSLQLERFSVPWRCNLYTRLTKLALHNVAFPSNDFIHLLDVLSQCPALEYLSLRTIAFEVVLEEPLEIFVRLEYLEELNIVGLSSETVLVLTHVIKAPFVCFTGMHSLMPDETLSSVFPTWDEARSRFRSLGQAWALYLYADQLPAKMGFRAARGGEADQDVVDMTFEAWSPTDLYLAPRLLKRLWRTIRFPALRYLSLFGVANTSLFSTRVLLAFLQHHPDLTALQLTQCCSDIVNLLLIPSFCPALEILTLEGCELDGDTLLKLARSRQKAGRRLSLLNVTPLQPEDEWCLQHVRECVKRLDVWGIDEDEDTEQDDEDA
;
A
#
# COMPACT_ATOMS: atom_id res chain seq x y z
N MET A 1 37.13 14.26 -48.31
CA MET A 1 37.73 14.82 -47.08
C MET A 1 36.82 14.44 -45.93
N SER A 2 37.25 13.45 -45.16
CA SER A 2 36.49 12.81 -44.08
C SER A 2 37.12 13.23 -42.75
N THR A 3 36.33 13.80 -41.85
CA THR A 3 36.75 14.13 -40.49
C THR A 3 35.83 13.41 -39.51
N ALA A 4 36.31 12.26 -39.03
CA ALA A 4 35.75 11.55 -37.90
C ALA A 4 36.19 12.26 -36.60
N ALA A 5 35.22 12.75 -35.83
CA ALA A 5 35.46 13.28 -34.49
C ALA A 5 35.17 12.18 -33.46
N ALA A 6 36.21 11.80 -32.72
CA ALA A 6 36.16 10.81 -31.65
C ALA A 6 35.54 11.42 -30.38
N THR A 7 34.39 10.91 -29.98
CA THR A 7 33.79 11.14 -28.66
C THR A 7 34.48 10.24 -27.63
N LYS A 8 35.39 10.81 -26.85
CA LYS A 8 35.94 10.19 -25.64
C LYS A 8 34.91 10.26 -24.52
N GLY A 9 34.49 9.09 -24.04
CA GLY A 9 33.65 8.94 -22.86
C GLY A 9 34.37 9.42 -21.60
N LEU A 10 33.78 10.40 -20.93
CA LEU A 10 34.08 10.75 -19.54
C LEU A 10 33.25 9.82 -18.65
N THR A 11 33.85 8.72 -18.21
CA THR A 11 33.32 7.94 -17.09
C THR A 11 33.48 8.76 -15.81
N SER A 12 32.41 9.43 -15.41
CA SER A 12 32.32 10.05 -14.08
C SER A 12 32.32 8.92 -13.04
N THR A 13 33.47 8.67 -12.44
CA THR A 13 33.57 7.84 -11.24
C THR A 13 32.91 8.61 -10.11
N ALA A 14 31.65 8.27 -9.81
CA ALA A 14 30.99 8.75 -8.60
C ALA A 14 31.91 8.46 -7.40
N PRO A 15 32.19 9.43 -6.52
CA PRO A 15 33.09 9.23 -5.39
C PRO A 15 32.56 8.06 -4.56
N ALA A 16 33.46 7.11 -4.25
CA ALA A 16 33.12 5.93 -3.46
C ALA A 16 32.43 6.37 -2.17
N ARG A 17 31.15 6.04 -2.04
CA ARG A 17 30.37 6.32 -0.82
C ARG A 17 31.11 5.71 0.36
N SER A 18 31.45 6.56 1.33
CA SER A 18 32.13 6.12 2.57
C SER A 18 31.32 4.99 3.22
N ALA A 19 31.98 4.08 3.93
CA ALA A 19 31.31 2.92 4.57
C ALA A 19 30.11 3.33 5.46
N ILE A 20 30.11 4.55 6.00
CA ILE A 20 29.03 5.14 6.79
C ILE A 20 27.73 5.34 5.98
N GLN A 21 27.83 5.73 4.71
CA GLN A 21 26.66 5.99 3.85
C GLN A 21 25.94 4.71 3.41
N ARG A 22 26.43 3.54 3.85
CA ARG A 22 25.82 2.23 3.60
C ARG A 22 24.94 1.76 4.75
N PHE A 23 25.04 2.37 5.94
CA PHE A 23 24.21 2.01 7.08
C PHE A 23 22.87 2.75 7.04
N PRO A 24 21.76 2.09 7.43
CA PRO A 24 20.50 2.77 7.68
C PRO A 24 20.68 3.87 8.75
N THR A 25 20.11 5.04 8.51
CA THR A 25 20.18 6.21 9.40
C THR A 25 19.66 5.87 10.81
N GLU A 26 18.64 5.02 10.88
CA GLU A 26 18.00 4.57 12.11
C GLU A 26 18.96 3.74 12.97
N LEU A 27 19.76 2.85 12.35
CA LEU A 27 20.78 2.07 13.05
C LEU A 27 21.89 2.98 13.58
N LEU A 28 22.33 3.96 12.78
CA LEU A 28 23.32 4.95 13.21
C LEU A 28 22.78 5.82 14.37
N CYS A 29 21.51 6.22 14.31
CA CYS A 29 20.84 6.94 15.38
C CYS A 29 20.81 6.11 16.68
N GLU A 30 20.35 4.86 16.64
CA GLU A 30 20.33 3.98 17.82
C GLU A 30 21.72 3.70 18.38
N ILE A 31 22.71 3.48 17.51
CA ILE A 31 24.13 3.36 17.87
C ILE A 31 24.59 4.61 18.64
N LEU A 32 24.26 5.81 18.17
CA LEU A 32 24.64 7.05 18.83
C LEU A 32 23.88 7.29 20.13
N LEU A 33 22.61 6.87 20.21
CA LEU A 33 21.81 6.91 21.44
C LEU A 33 22.41 6.04 22.54
N TYR A 34 22.77 4.81 22.20
CA TYR A 34 23.45 3.91 23.11
C TYR A 34 24.81 4.46 23.55
N ALA A 35 25.56 5.10 22.65
CA ALA A 35 26.83 5.74 23.01
C ALA A 35 26.69 6.97 23.92
N TYR A 36 25.56 7.68 23.85
CA TYR A 36 25.26 8.85 24.66
C TYR A 36 24.71 8.46 26.04
N ALA A 37 23.75 7.53 26.10
CA ALA A 37 23.19 7.03 27.36
C ALA A 37 24.25 6.36 28.25
N ALA A 38 25.31 5.80 27.66
CA ALA A 38 26.46 5.24 28.37
C ALA A 38 27.40 6.29 29.01
N GLN A 39 27.15 7.59 28.83
CA GLN A 39 27.89 8.65 29.54
C GLN A 39 27.32 8.95 30.93
N ASP A 40 26.05 8.61 31.18
CA ASP A 40 25.45 8.69 32.51
C ASP A 40 25.57 7.29 33.14
N ASP A 41 26.14 7.20 34.34
CA ASP A 41 26.62 5.97 35.01
C ASP A 41 25.53 4.92 35.39
N GLU A 42 24.46 4.75 34.60
CA GLU A 42 23.51 3.64 34.77
C GLU A 42 23.82 2.45 33.84
N PRO A 43 24.00 1.24 34.38
CA PRO A 43 24.40 0.07 33.61
C PRO A 43 23.23 -0.48 32.76
N CYS A 44 23.24 -0.18 31.45
CA CYS A 44 22.34 -0.82 30.48
C CYS A 44 22.79 -2.27 30.14
N ALA A 45 21.87 -3.23 30.24
CA ALA A 45 22.11 -4.67 30.14
C ALA A 45 22.20 -5.27 28.70
N HIS A 46 22.78 -4.56 27.73
CA HIS A 46 22.97 -5.09 26.36
C HIS A 46 24.39 -4.85 25.81
N PRO A 47 25.28 -5.88 25.78
CA PRO A 47 26.73 -5.68 25.63
C PRO A 47 27.35 -5.64 24.21
N PRO A 48 26.78 -6.13 23.09
CA PRO A 48 27.57 -6.19 21.84
C PRO A 48 27.72 -4.84 21.10
N LEU A 49 26.78 -3.90 21.23
CA LEU A 49 26.81 -2.59 20.57
C LEU A 49 27.68 -1.55 21.32
N LEU A 50 27.67 -1.61 22.65
CA LEU A 50 28.49 -0.76 23.53
C LEU A 50 30.00 -0.95 23.32
N VAL A 51 30.43 -2.18 23.02
CA VAL A 51 31.85 -2.50 22.74
C VAL A 51 32.31 -1.92 21.40
N ALA A 52 31.45 -1.89 20.38
CA ALA A 52 31.76 -1.28 19.08
C ALA A 52 31.88 0.26 19.19
N LEU A 53 31.10 0.88 20.09
CA LEU A 53 31.02 2.34 20.27
C LEU A 53 32.10 2.93 21.19
N HIS A 54 32.53 2.19 22.21
CA HIS A 54 33.66 2.59 23.06
C HIS A 54 34.99 2.60 22.32
N SER A 55 35.11 1.81 21.25
CA SER A 55 36.38 1.59 20.54
C SER A 55 36.72 2.67 19.51
N PHE A 56 35.78 3.57 19.15
CA PHE A 56 35.95 4.43 17.99
C PHE A 56 35.49 5.89 18.20
N ARG A 57 36.25 6.66 18.99
CA ARG A 57 36.07 8.12 19.18
C ARG A 57 35.91 8.90 17.87
N GLY A 58 36.61 8.48 16.80
CA GLY A 58 36.52 9.12 15.48
C GLY A 58 35.14 8.99 14.84
N TRP A 59 34.44 7.88 15.06
CA TRP A 59 33.10 7.64 14.52
C TRP A 59 32.04 8.48 15.22
N ARG A 60 32.15 8.63 16.54
CA ARG A 60 31.28 9.54 17.31
C ARG A 60 31.42 10.97 16.82
N LEU A 61 32.65 11.44 16.63
CA LEU A 61 32.91 12.78 16.12
C LEU A 61 32.38 12.96 14.69
N ALA A 62 32.59 11.98 13.81
CA ALA A 62 32.11 12.02 12.44
C ALA A 62 30.58 12.03 12.35
N ALA A 63 29.88 11.27 13.20
CA ALA A 63 28.43 11.27 13.21
C ALA A 63 27.85 12.58 13.77
N MET A 64 28.45 13.12 14.84
CA MET A 64 28.04 14.40 15.43
C MET A 64 28.25 15.59 14.48
N THR A 65 29.15 15.49 13.50
CA THR A 65 29.32 16.51 12.45
C THR A 65 28.39 16.31 11.25
N MET A 66 27.77 15.14 11.09
CA MET A 66 26.83 14.84 10.00
C MET A 66 25.40 15.26 10.37
N ARG A 67 25.11 16.56 10.25
CA ARG A 67 23.80 17.16 10.58
C ARG A 67 22.59 16.46 9.94
N HIS A 68 22.74 15.92 8.72
CA HIS A 68 21.67 15.24 7.99
C HIS A 68 21.18 13.95 8.66
N LEU A 69 22.02 13.31 9.50
CA LEU A 69 21.59 12.13 10.27
C LEU A 69 20.50 12.48 11.29
N PHE A 70 20.45 13.74 11.73
CA PHE A 70 19.53 14.22 12.76
C PHE A 70 18.29 14.93 12.19
N VAL A 71 18.09 14.88 10.87
CA VAL A 71 16.94 15.49 10.19
C VAL A 71 15.68 14.64 10.33
N ARG A 72 15.80 13.32 10.50
CA ARG A 72 14.66 12.42 10.75
C ARG A 72 14.77 11.86 12.16
N ILE A 73 13.96 12.40 13.05
CA ILE A 73 13.98 12.07 14.47
C ILE A 73 12.84 11.12 14.76
N ARG A 74 13.17 9.90 15.20
CA ARG A 74 12.19 8.92 15.66
C ARG A 74 12.57 8.48 17.06
N THR A 75 11.75 8.81 18.06
CA THR A 75 12.11 8.60 19.48
C THR A 75 10.87 8.50 20.37
N ALA A 76 11.01 7.80 21.49
CA ALA A 76 10.05 7.80 22.60
C ALA A 76 10.56 8.58 23.83
N SER A 77 11.75 9.19 23.74
CA SER A 77 12.42 9.93 24.82
C SER A 77 12.59 11.41 24.48
N ALA A 78 12.32 12.25 25.47
CA ALA A 78 12.36 13.69 25.35
C ALA A 78 13.77 14.25 25.22
N GLU A 79 14.66 13.74 26.06
CA GLU A 79 16.07 14.12 26.08
C GLU A 79 16.72 13.83 24.72
N LEU A 80 16.33 12.71 24.09
CA LEU A 80 16.83 12.33 22.77
C LEU A 80 16.28 13.21 21.66
N ALA A 81 14.99 13.57 21.74
CA ALA A 81 14.40 14.51 20.79
C ALA A 81 15.14 15.86 20.85
N GLU A 82 15.36 16.39 22.04
CA GLU A 82 16.07 17.66 22.23
C GLU A 82 17.51 17.59 21.71
N LEU A 83 18.24 16.52 22.04
CA LEU A 83 19.61 16.31 21.57
C LEU A 83 19.68 16.31 20.04
N TYR A 84 18.79 15.59 19.37
CA TYR A 84 18.79 15.51 17.91
C TYR A 84 18.38 16.83 17.23
N ILE A 85 17.45 17.57 17.82
CA ILE A 85 17.07 18.89 17.32
C ILE A 85 18.24 19.86 17.43
N ARG A 86 19.01 19.78 18.52
CA ARG A 86 20.25 20.54 18.68
C ARG A 86 21.29 20.13 17.65
N CYS A 87 21.48 18.83 17.42
CA CYS A 87 22.48 18.30 16.48
C CYS A 87 22.13 18.54 14.99
N SER A 88 20.85 18.74 14.65
CA SER A 88 20.46 19.07 13.28
C SER A 88 20.84 20.51 12.86
N ASP A 89 21.24 21.36 13.81
CA ASP A 89 21.96 22.63 13.62
C ASP A 89 21.46 23.49 12.43
N GLY A 90 20.25 24.04 12.60
CA GLY A 90 19.59 24.92 11.64
C GLY A 90 18.87 24.23 10.48
N LEU A 91 19.07 22.93 10.25
CA LEU A 91 18.36 22.19 9.20
C LEU A 91 16.89 21.98 9.55
N SER A 92 16.01 21.97 8.53
CA SER A 92 14.64 21.48 8.71
C SER A 92 14.65 20.01 9.11
N PHE A 93 13.71 19.60 9.97
CA PHE A 93 13.64 18.23 10.46
C PHE A 93 12.21 17.68 10.47
N THR A 94 12.11 16.36 10.55
CA THR A 94 10.91 15.57 10.75
C THR A 94 10.99 14.88 12.11
N LEU A 95 9.88 14.87 12.84
CA LEU A 95 9.81 14.29 14.17
C LEU A 95 8.67 13.26 14.22
N GLU A 96 8.99 12.06 14.67
CA GLU A 96 8.07 10.97 14.94
C GLU A 96 8.21 10.53 16.41
N LEU A 97 7.20 10.83 17.21
CA LEU A 97 7.11 10.45 18.62
C LEU A 97 6.42 9.10 18.74
N LEU A 98 7.18 8.08 19.15
CA LEU A 98 6.71 6.71 19.28
C LEU A 98 6.12 6.44 20.67
N PRO A 99 5.21 5.47 20.79
CA PRO A 99 4.75 5.00 22.09
C PRO A 99 5.93 4.36 22.83
N ARG A 100 6.13 4.70 24.11
CA ARG A 100 7.19 4.12 24.95
C ARG A 100 7.18 2.58 25.00
N HIS A 101 6.03 1.99 24.77
CA HIS A 101 5.82 0.55 24.93
C HIS A 101 5.71 -0.22 23.61
N ALA A 102 5.99 0.40 22.46
CA ALA A 102 5.89 -0.29 21.15
C ALA A 102 6.74 -1.59 21.07
N ASN A 103 7.76 -1.73 21.91
CA ASN A 103 8.67 -2.89 21.92
C ASN A 103 8.40 -3.90 23.05
N SER A 104 7.48 -3.61 23.98
CA SER A 104 7.17 -4.53 25.07
C SER A 104 5.86 -5.25 24.77
N SER A 105 5.93 -6.51 24.35
CA SER A 105 4.75 -7.36 24.18
C SER A 105 4.11 -7.77 25.52
N ALA A 106 4.65 -7.31 26.65
CA ALA A 106 4.07 -7.58 27.95
C ALA A 106 2.76 -6.81 28.10
N VAL A 107 1.70 -7.52 28.48
CA VAL A 107 0.39 -6.95 28.84
C VAL A 107 0.62 -5.90 29.92
N LEU A 108 0.56 -4.62 29.53
CA LEU A 108 0.80 -3.50 30.44
C LEU A 108 -0.31 -3.40 31.48
N ASP A 109 0.07 -3.11 32.72
CA ASP A 109 -0.84 -2.66 33.75
C ASP A 109 -1.49 -1.34 33.29
N PRO A 110 -2.83 -1.21 33.28
CA PRO A 110 -3.53 0.04 32.98
C PRO A 110 -3.04 1.26 33.77
N ARG A 111 -2.36 1.04 34.91
CA ARG A 111 -1.78 2.11 35.73
C ARG A 111 -0.48 2.68 35.17
N ASP A 112 0.30 1.93 34.39
CA ASP A 112 1.49 2.46 33.72
C ASP A 112 1.13 3.36 32.53
N ILE A 113 -0.07 3.18 31.97
CA ILE A 113 -0.66 4.05 30.93
C ILE A 113 -0.88 5.48 31.46
N MET A 114 -1.05 5.65 32.78
CA MET A 114 -1.25 6.98 33.39
C MET A 114 0.02 7.83 33.51
N ARG A 115 1.21 7.33 33.14
CA ARG A 115 2.44 8.15 33.08
C ARG A 115 2.47 9.01 31.81
N HIS A 116 1.51 9.94 31.73
CA HIS A 116 1.26 10.93 30.68
C HIS A 116 2.29 12.08 30.62
N SER A 117 3.52 11.91 31.11
CA SER A 117 4.44 13.05 31.24
C SER A 117 5.25 13.35 29.98
N ASP A 118 5.71 12.34 29.25
CA ASP A 118 6.88 12.59 28.38
C ASP A 118 6.52 13.13 27.01
N THR A 119 5.47 12.64 26.35
CA THR A 119 5.02 13.21 25.07
C THR A 119 4.62 14.68 25.22
N THR A 120 3.90 15.03 26.29
CA THR A 120 3.47 16.40 26.57
C THR A 120 4.64 17.30 26.93
N VAL A 121 5.61 16.80 27.71
CA VAL A 121 6.86 17.52 28.01
C VAL A 121 7.67 17.77 26.74
N ILE A 122 7.81 16.77 25.87
CA ILE A 122 8.47 16.93 24.56
C ILE A 122 7.79 18.01 23.75
N LEU A 123 6.49 17.86 23.55
CA LEU A 123 5.73 18.78 22.72
C LEU A 123 5.77 20.18 23.30
N LYS A 124 5.72 20.34 24.62
CA LYS A 124 5.87 21.65 25.28
C LYS A 124 7.26 22.25 25.04
N HIS A 125 8.34 21.49 25.23
CA HIS A 125 9.70 21.97 24.96
C HIS A 125 9.92 22.34 23.50
N LEU A 126 9.36 21.56 22.58
CA LEU A 126 9.34 21.89 21.17
C LEU A 126 8.59 23.18 20.93
N TRP A 127 7.40 23.32 21.53
CA TRP A 127 6.52 24.45 21.31
C TRP A 127 7.03 25.77 21.91
N ASP A 128 7.84 25.68 22.96
CA ASP A 128 8.50 26.83 23.59
C ASP A 128 9.82 27.19 22.87
N GLY A 129 10.35 26.25 22.07
CA GLY A 129 11.64 26.34 21.42
C GLY A 129 11.68 27.21 20.17
N ARG A 130 12.87 27.77 19.87
CA ARG A 130 13.13 28.51 18.62
C ARG A 130 13.10 27.61 17.37
N ASP A 131 13.09 26.29 17.56
CA ASP A 131 13.26 25.30 16.50
C ASP A 131 11.95 24.89 15.80
N LEU A 132 10.78 25.33 16.28
CA LEU A 132 9.48 25.08 15.64
C LEU A 132 9.44 25.49 14.17
N GLY A 133 10.09 26.60 13.82
CA GLY A 133 10.15 27.09 12.44
C GLY A 133 10.98 26.19 11.49
N ARG A 134 11.63 25.15 12.02
CA ARG A 134 12.38 24.15 11.26
C ARG A 134 11.62 22.82 11.14
N LEU A 135 10.58 22.61 11.96
CA LEU A 135 9.80 21.38 11.96
C LEU A 135 8.91 21.32 10.72
N THR A 136 9.13 20.33 9.85
CA THR A 136 8.39 20.19 8.57
C THR A 136 7.35 19.10 8.58
N SER A 137 7.59 18.04 9.36
CA SER A 137 6.68 16.92 9.57
C SER A 137 6.66 16.52 11.03
N LEU A 138 5.47 16.33 11.58
CA LEU A 138 5.25 15.89 12.96
C LEU A 138 4.32 14.67 12.95
N ALA A 139 4.79 13.55 13.49
CA ALA A 139 3.99 12.37 13.75
C ALA A 139 3.97 12.09 15.25
N ILE A 140 2.78 11.97 15.84
CA ILE A 140 2.63 11.70 17.27
C ILE A 140 1.73 10.48 17.41
N HIS A 141 2.31 9.40 17.93
CA HIS A 141 1.60 8.16 18.22
C HIS A 141 1.23 8.11 19.69
N ASP A 142 0.05 7.56 19.97
CA ASP A 142 -0.53 7.40 21.30
C ASP A 142 -0.74 8.71 22.09
N VAL A 143 -1.04 9.81 21.39
CA VAL A 143 -1.23 11.14 22.01
C VAL A 143 -2.66 11.35 22.49
N GLN A 144 -2.86 11.63 23.78
CA GLN A 144 -4.23 11.86 24.25
C GLN A 144 -4.75 13.21 23.75
N PRO A 145 -6.05 13.32 23.43
CA PRO A 145 -6.66 14.60 23.03
C PRO A 145 -6.46 15.72 24.05
N VAL A 146 -6.46 15.38 25.35
CA VAL A 146 -6.21 16.34 26.44
C VAL A 146 -4.79 16.93 26.38
N ASP A 147 -3.82 16.16 25.91
CA ASP A 147 -2.44 16.64 25.73
C ASP A 147 -2.40 17.67 24.60
N LEU A 148 -3.06 17.39 23.47
CA LEU A 148 -3.18 18.32 22.34
C LEU A 148 -3.90 19.61 22.74
N TYR A 149 -4.95 19.50 23.54
CA TYR A 149 -5.65 20.67 24.07
C TYR A 149 -4.77 21.47 25.01
N THR A 150 -4.04 20.82 25.93
CA THR A 150 -3.15 21.50 26.87
C THR A 150 -2.03 22.24 26.12
N LEU A 151 -1.46 21.61 25.09
CA LEU A 151 -0.49 22.24 24.21
C LEU A 151 -1.05 23.46 23.48
N ALA A 152 -2.32 23.40 23.07
CA ALA A 152 -2.99 24.56 22.50
C ALA A 152 -3.31 25.62 23.59
N ALA A 153 -3.85 25.25 24.73
CA ALA A 153 -4.27 26.21 25.76
C ALA A 153 -3.09 27.01 26.34
N ASP A 154 -1.99 26.32 26.64
CA ASP A 154 -0.87 26.91 27.40
C ASP A 154 0.05 27.81 26.55
N ASN A 155 0.08 27.64 25.22
CA ASN A 155 1.07 28.28 24.37
C ASN A 155 0.43 29.20 23.31
N PRO A 156 0.09 30.46 23.63
CA PRO A 156 -0.61 31.36 22.71
C PRO A 156 0.21 31.87 21.50
N MET A 157 1.47 31.45 21.30
CA MET A 157 2.36 32.04 20.29
C MET A 157 2.90 31.05 19.24
N VAL A 158 2.93 31.58 18.01
CA VAL A 158 3.55 31.13 16.75
C VAL A 158 3.30 29.68 16.34
N ALA A 159 2.29 29.51 15.48
CA ALA A 159 2.16 28.35 14.61
C ALA A 159 3.49 28.03 13.90
N PRO A 160 3.98 26.78 13.91
CA PRO A 160 5.17 26.41 13.14
C PRO A 160 4.91 26.66 11.65
N ALA A 161 5.51 27.72 11.10
CA ALA A 161 5.28 28.16 9.73
C ALA A 161 5.74 27.13 8.68
N SER A 162 6.66 26.24 9.06
CA SER A 162 7.23 25.19 8.23
C SER A 162 6.47 23.86 8.28
N LEU A 163 5.57 23.67 9.26
CA LEU A 163 4.91 22.38 9.46
C LEU A 163 3.89 22.15 8.34
N THR A 164 4.18 21.18 7.48
CA THR A 164 3.37 20.85 6.30
C THR A 164 2.72 19.47 6.39
N HIS A 165 3.27 18.58 7.22
CA HIS A 165 2.78 17.21 7.39
C HIS A 165 2.50 16.94 8.88
N LEU A 166 1.30 16.45 9.18
CA LEU A 166 0.88 16.10 10.52
C LEU A 166 0.23 14.71 10.52
N THR A 167 0.72 13.83 11.38
CA THR A 167 0.14 12.52 11.66
C THR A 167 -0.18 12.43 13.15
N LEU A 168 -1.42 12.11 13.49
CA LEU A 168 -1.86 11.85 14.86
C LEU A 168 -2.48 10.46 14.90
N ALA A 169 -2.02 9.61 15.81
CA ALA A 169 -2.56 8.26 15.99
C ALA A 169 -2.84 7.97 17.47
N LEU A 170 -3.99 7.37 17.79
CA LEU A 170 -4.26 6.81 19.12
C LEU A 170 -3.99 5.31 19.13
N SER A 171 -3.46 4.77 20.23
CA SER A 171 -3.31 3.32 20.39
C SER A 171 -4.67 2.61 20.56
N ARG A 172 -5.69 3.31 21.07
CA ARG A 172 -7.01 2.78 21.39
C ARG A 172 -8.09 3.82 21.11
N PHE A 173 -9.31 3.35 20.83
CA PHE A 173 -10.48 4.21 20.84
C PHE A 173 -10.81 4.55 22.30
N TYR A 174 -10.90 5.85 22.59
CA TYR A 174 -11.40 6.33 23.86
C TYR A 174 -12.81 6.84 23.64
N GLU A 175 -13.81 6.10 24.13
CA GLU A 175 -15.22 6.46 24.00
C GLU A 175 -15.53 7.82 24.68
N ASP A 176 -14.82 8.15 25.77
CA ASP A 176 -15.16 9.32 26.61
C ASP A 176 -14.15 10.49 26.56
N ALA A 177 -13.00 10.36 25.91
CA ALA A 177 -11.89 11.29 26.15
C ALA A 177 -11.69 12.40 25.09
N CYS A 178 -12.20 12.23 23.87
CA CYS A 178 -11.95 13.19 22.79
C CYS A 178 -13.20 13.99 22.42
N THR A 179 -13.34 15.20 22.97
CA THR A 179 -14.25 16.15 22.32
C THR A 179 -13.58 16.63 21.02
N PRO A 180 -14.29 16.64 19.87
CA PRO A 180 -13.77 17.18 18.62
C PRO A 180 -13.18 18.60 18.75
N LEU A 181 -13.66 19.36 19.74
CA LEU A 181 -13.20 20.71 20.09
C LEU A 181 -11.71 20.76 20.50
N HIS A 182 -11.21 19.77 21.23
CA HIS A 182 -9.81 19.72 21.66
C HIS A 182 -8.87 19.64 20.45
N LEU A 183 -9.16 18.70 19.55
CA LEU A 183 -8.40 18.55 18.31
C LEU A 183 -8.57 19.75 17.38
N GLU A 184 -9.79 20.28 17.25
CA GLU A 184 -10.07 21.48 16.46
C GLU A 184 -9.22 22.68 16.92
N THR A 185 -9.17 22.93 18.22
CA THR A 185 -8.39 24.03 18.83
C THR A 185 -6.90 23.90 18.53
N PHE A 186 -6.38 22.67 18.57
CA PHE A 186 -4.99 22.38 18.21
C PHE A 186 -4.75 22.59 16.71
N LEU A 187 -5.58 22.02 15.84
CA LEU A 187 -5.38 22.08 14.39
C LEU A 187 -5.57 23.48 13.80
N MET A 188 -6.46 24.32 14.36
CA MET A 188 -6.62 25.72 13.94
C MET A 188 -5.33 26.54 14.05
N ARG A 189 -4.35 26.06 14.82
CA ARG A 189 -3.04 26.70 14.99
C ARG A 189 -2.01 26.24 13.99
N LEU A 190 -2.37 25.39 13.03
CA LEU A 190 -1.44 24.81 12.05
C LEU A 190 -1.87 25.16 10.62
N PRO A 191 -1.92 26.45 10.24
CA PRO A 191 -2.51 26.92 8.98
C PRO A 191 -1.72 26.55 7.72
N PHE A 192 -0.53 25.96 7.87
CA PHE A 192 0.35 25.54 6.79
C PHE A 192 0.39 24.03 6.57
N VAL A 193 -0.33 23.25 7.38
CA VAL A 193 -0.46 21.81 7.18
C VAL A 193 -1.19 21.54 5.87
N ARG A 194 -0.57 20.75 5.00
CA ARG A 194 -1.11 20.31 3.71
C ARG A 194 -1.39 18.82 3.67
N SER A 195 -0.70 18.05 4.51
CA SER A 195 -0.90 16.60 4.65
C SER A 195 -1.33 16.29 6.06
N LEU A 196 -2.57 15.80 6.22
CA LEU A 196 -3.14 15.42 7.51
C LEU A 196 -3.47 13.93 7.51
N GLN A 197 -2.92 13.21 8.49
CA GLN A 197 -3.30 11.84 8.80
C GLN A 197 -3.83 11.74 10.22
N LEU A 198 -5.03 11.19 10.36
CA LEU A 198 -5.70 10.94 11.63
C LEU A 198 -5.99 9.44 11.73
N GLU A 199 -5.43 8.80 12.74
CA GLU A 199 -5.75 7.41 13.09
C GLU A 199 -6.48 7.35 14.45
N ARG A 200 -7.71 6.83 14.46
CA ARG A 200 -8.56 6.69 15.66
C ARG A 200 -8.92 8.01 16.34
N PHE A 201 -8.85 9.14 15.63
CA PHE A 201 -9.36 10.43 16.08
C PHE A 201 -10.74 10.75 15.49
N SER A 202 -11.55 11.49 16.25
CA SER A 202 -12.75 12.15 15.71
C SER A 202 -12.35 13.27 14.76
N VAL A 203 -13.04 13.40 13.63
CA VAL A 203 -12.74 14.43 12.63
C VAL A 203 -13.34 15.77 13.06
N PRO A 204 -12.56 16.86 13.15
CA PRO A 204 -13.07 18.17 13.52
C PRO A 204 -13.72 18.86 12.31
N TRP A 205 -15.04 18.72 12.17
CA TRP A 205 -15.82 19.13 11.00
C TRP A 205 -15.69 20.59 10.55
N ARG A 206 -15.30 21.51 11.45
CA ARG A 206 -15.33 22.97 11.22
C ARG A 206 -13.96 23.61 11.05
N CYS A 207 -12.93 22.82 10.76
CA CYS A 207 -11.58 23.36 10.72
C CYS A 207 -11.21 23.99 9.36
N ASN A 208 -10.78 25.26 9.38
CA ASN A 208 -10.35 25.98 8.16
C ASN A 208 -9.12 25.36 7.46
N LEU A 209 -8.42 24.42 8.12
CA LEU A 209 -7.25 23.72 7.55
C LEU A 209 -7.60 22.97 6.25
N TYR A 210 -8.84 22.49 6.11
CA TYR A 210 -9.29 21.67 4.99
C TYR A 210 -9.12 22.38 3.64
N THR A 211 -9.30 23.70 3.61
CA THR A 211 -9.14 24.54 2.41
C THR A 211 -7.77 24.46 1.73
N ARG A 212 -6.75 23.96 2.44
CA ARG A 212 -5.37 23.89 1.96
C ARG A 212 -4.80 22.47 1.91
N LEU A 213 -5.59 21.47 2.29
CA LEU A 213 -5.10 20.09 2.27
C LEU A 213 -4.90 19.60 0.84
N THR A 214 -3.73 19.02 0.62
CA THR A 214 -3.42 18.22 -0.56
C THR A 214 -3.46 16.74 -0.25
N LYS A 215 -3.27 16.33 1.01
CA LYS A 215 -3.39 14.93 1.44
C LYS A 215 -4.24 14.81 2.70
N LEU A 216 -5.22 13.91 2.67
CA LEU A 216 -6.05 13.56 3.81
C LEU A 216 -6.10 12.05 3.97
N ALA A 217 -5.72 11.55 5.14
CA ALA A 217 -5.80 10.15 5.49
C ALA A 217 -6.56 9.97 6.81
N LEU A 218 -7.64 9.21 6.79
CA LEU A 218 -8.49 8.91 7.94
C LEU A 218 -8.49 7.40 8.14
N HIS A 219 -7.89 6.91 9.23
CA HIS A 219 -7.71 5.49 9.49
C HIS A 219 -8.39 5.09 10.80
N ASN A 220 -9.14 4.00 10.80
CA ASN A 220 -9.84 3.48 11.98
C ASN A 220 -10.65 4.61 12.66
N VAL A 221 -11.48 5.33 11.92
CA VAL A 221 -12.30 6.42 12.47
C VAL A 221 -13.73 5.93 12.63
N ALA A 222 -14.32 6.12 13.80
CA ALA A 222 -15.73 5.83 14.05
C ALA A 222 -16.51 7.13 14.01
N PHE A 223 -17.58 7.14 13.21
CA PHE A 223 -18.46 8.28 13.05
C PHE A 223 -19.81 7.99 13.71
N PRO A 224 -20.22 8.76 14.74
CA PRO A 224 -21.58 8.66 15.27
C PRO A 224 -22.63 8.97 14.20
N SER A 225 -23.90 8.64 14.49
CA SER A 225 -25.01 8.73 13.54
C SER A 225 -25.11 10.14 12.88
N ASN A 226 -25.28 10.18 11.55
CA ASN A 226 -25.31 11.37 10.66
C ASN A 226 -23.98 12.01 10.22
N ASP A 227 -22.83 11.51 10.69
CA ASP A 227 -21.53 12.14 10.40
C ASP A 227 -20.98 11.89 8.97
N PHE A 228 -21.61 11.02 8.18
CA PHE A 228 -21.24 10.84 6.77
C PHE A 228 -21.43 12.13 5.96
N ILE A 229 -22.50 12.88 6.22
CA ILE A 229 -22.75 14.17 5.55
C ILE A 229 -21.67 15.19 5.93
N HIS A 230 -21.21 15.16 7.19
CA HIS A 230 -20.11 16.01 7.63
C HIS A 230 -18.78 15.64 6.97
N LEU A 231 -18.53 14.36 6.69
CA LEU A 231 -17.39 13.95 5.88
C LEU A 231 -17.48 14.53 4.46
N LEU A 232 -18.65 14.47 3.82
CA LEU A 232 -18.83 15.06 2.49
C LEU A 232 -18.60 16.58 2.51
N ASP A 233 -19.06 17.27 3.56
CA ASP A 233 -18.81 18.70 3.76
C ASP A 233 -17.31 19.00 3.88
N VAL A 234 -16.59 18.24 4.71
CA VAL A 234 -15.12 18.37 4.84
C VAL A 234 -14.42 18.15 3.50
N LEU A 235 -14.80 17.12 2.74
CA LEU A 235 -14.22 16.88 1.43
C LEU A 235 -14.53 18.01 0.45
N SER A 236 -15.73 18.61 0.52
CA SER A 236 -16.09 19.77 -0.31
C SER A 236 -15.25 21.01 -0.01
N GLN A 237 -14.73 21.11 1.23
CA GLN A 237 -13.81 22.16 1.66
C GLN A 237 -12.36 21.87 1.25
N CYS A 238 -12.04 20.71 0.65
CA CYS A 238 -10.68 20.33 0.22
C CYS A 238 -10.52 20.38 -1.32
N PRO A 239 -10.64 21.55 -1.99
CA PRO A 239 -10.60 21.61 -3.45
C PRO A 239 -9.25 21.21 -4.05
N ALA A 240 -8.15 21.36 -3.29
CA ALA A 240 -6.78 21.06 -3.72
C ALA A 240 -6.31 19.64 -3.35
N LEU A 241 -7.23 18.74 -2.98
CA LEU A 241 -6.88 17.41 -2.51
C LEU A 241 -6.36 16.54 -3.66
N GLU A 242 -5.13 16.06 -3.51
CA GLU A 242 -4.41 15.17 -4.44
C GLU A 242 -4.50 13.71 -3.98
N TYR A 243 -4.49 13.47 -2.66
CA TYR A 243 -4.54 12.14 -2.05
C TYR A 243 -5.64 12.08 -0.98
N LEU A 244 -6.55 11.12 -1.12
CA LEU A 244 -7.57 10.80 -0.12
C LEU A 244 -7.47 9.34 0.28
N SER A 245 -7.25 9.06 1.56
CA SER A 245 -7.29 7.71 2.11
C SER A 245 -8.32 7.58 3.22
N LEU A 246 -9.24 6.63 3.05
CA LEU A 246 -10.29 6.30 4.01
C LEU A 246 -10.12 4.81 4.35
N ARG A 247 -9.63 4.50 5.56
CA ARG A 247 -9.36 3.11 5.98
C ARG A 247 -10.14 2.75 7.23
N THR A 248 -10.88 1.65 7.19
CA THR A 248 -11.63 1.07 8.30
C THR A 248 -12.48 2.14 9.00
N ILE A 249 -13.27 2.86 8.21
CA ILE A 249 -14.15 3.88 8.74
C ILE A 249 -15.52 3.26 8.96
N ALA A 250 -16.00 3.33 10.20
CA ALA A 250 -17.35 2.88 10.54
C ALA A 250 -18.31 4.07 10.48
N PHE A 251 -19.37 3.91 9.71
CA PHE A 251 -20.49 4.85 9.71
C PHE A 251 -21.76 4.11 10.12
N GLU A 252 -22.53 4.70 11.03
CA GLU A 252 -23.95 4.35 11.20
C GLU A 252 -24.75 5.09 10.12
N VAL A 253 -24.62 4.64 8.87
CA VAL A 253 -25.31 5.25 7.74
C VAL A 253 -26.57 4.45 7.43
N VAL A 254 -27.71 5.13 7.49
CA VAL A 254 -28.96 4.72 6.86
C VAL A 254 -29.28 5.81 5.84
N LEU A 255 -28.93 5.61 4.57
CA LEU A 255 -29.34 6.55 3.52
C LEU A 255 -30.76 6.20 3.09
N GLU A 256 -31.73 6.94 3.63
CA GLU A 256 -33.13 6.78 3.21
C GLU A 256 -33.39 7.34 1.80
N GLU A 257 -32.55 8.28 1.33
CA GLU A 257 -32.73 8.99 0.05
C GLU A 257 -31.41 9.24 -0.71
N PRO A 258 -31.44 9.33 -2.06
CA PRO A 258 -30.28 9.68 -2.86
C PRO A 258 -29.80 11.10 -2.52
N LEU A 259 -28.55 11.21 -2.05
CA LEU A 259 -27.94 12.50 -1.75
C LEU A 259 -27.70 13.30 -3.04
N GLU A 260 -28.30 14.48 -3.16
CA GLU A 260 -28.01 15.44 -4.24
C GLU A 260 -26.68 16.21 -4.05
N ILE A 261 -25.86 15.77 -3.08
CA ILE A 261 -24.57 16.38 -2.77
C ILE A 261 -23.53 15.85 -3.76
N PHE A 262 -22.74 16.74 -4.35
CA PHE A 262 -21.60 16.38 -5.18
C PHE A 262 -20.33 17.07 -4.69
N VAL A 263 -19.29 16.28 -4.47
CA VAL A 263 -17.98 16.77 -4.05
C VAL A 263 -17.06 16.78 -5.28
N ARG A 264 -16.57 17.95 -5.68
CA ARG A 264 -15.63 18.08 -6.80
C ARG A 264 -14.20 18.11 -6.28
N LEU A 265 -13.43 17.09 -6.61
CA LEU A 265 -12.02 16.98 -6.26
C LEU A 265 -11.21 16.92 -7.56
N GLU A 266 -11.04 18.09 -8.19
CA GLU A 266 -10.48 18.18 -9.56
C GLU A 266 -9.02 17.74 -9.65
N TYR A 267 -8.28 17.86 -8.55
CA TYR A 267 -6.87 17.49 -8.44
C TYR A 267 -6.64 16.12 -7.81
N LEU A 268 -7.69 15.35 -7.49
CA LEU A 268 -7.53 14.07 -6.82
C LEU A 268 -6.86 13.06 -7.76
N GLU A 269 -5.64 12.70 -7.41
CA GLU A 269 -4.79 11.74 -8.13
C GLU A 269 -4.91 10.34 -7.54
N GLU A 270 -5.13 10.21 -6.23
CA GLU A 270 -5.25 8.92 -5.56
C GLU A 270 -6.41 8.88 -4.56
N LEU A 271 -7.28 7.88 -4.71
CA LEU A 271 -8.36 7.56 -3.79
C LEU A 271 -8.16 6.16 -3.25
N ASN A 272 -7.81 6.05 -1.97
CA ASN A 272 -7.52 4.81 -1.28
C ASN A 272 -8.61 4.47 -0.26
N ILE A 273 -9.50 3.54 -0.59
CA ILE A 273 -10.63 3.14 0.24
C ILE A 273 -10.42 1.72 0.76
N VAL A 274 -10.33 1.54 2.07
CA VAL A 274 -10.10 0.23 2.70
C VAL A 274 -11.14 -0.01 3.80
N GLY A 275 -11.75 -1.19 3.86
CA GLY A 275 -12.57 -1.62 5.00
C GLY A 275 -13.81 -0.76 5.27
N LEU A 276 -14.40 -0.15 4.24
CA LEU A 276 -15.72 0.50 4.34
C LEU A 276 -16.84 -0.50 4.06
N SER A 277 -18.11 -0.15 4.32
CA SER A 277 -19.25 -0.95 3.86
C SER A 277 -19.53 -0.73 2.37
N SER A 278 -20.14 -1.70 1.68
CA SER A 278 -20.40 -1.62 0.23
C SER A 278 -21.22 -0.38 -0.13
N GLU A 279 -22.27 -0.11 0.66
CA GLU A 279 -23.11 1.07 0.53
C GLU A 279 -22.29 2.37 0.63
N THR A 280 -21.38 2.47 1.60
CA THR A 280 -20.52 3.64 1.77
C THR A 280 -19.62 3.85 0.55
N VAL A 281 -18.99 2.78 0.04
CA VAL A 281 -18.14 2.87 -1.16
C VAL A 281 -18.96 3.30 -2.38
N LEU A 282 -20.16 2.75 -2.55
CA LEU A 282 -21.06 3.10 -3.64
C LEU A 282 -21.45 4.59 -3.58
N VAL A 283 -21.72 5.10 -2.39
CA VAL A 283 -22.10 6.50 -2.20
C VAL A 283 -20.91 7.42 -2.44
N LEU A 284 -19.73 7.10 -1.91
CA LEU A 284 -18.51 7.87 -2.17
C LEU A 284 -18.18 7.92 -3.66
N THR A 285 -18.27 6.79 -4.36
CA THR A 285 -18.06 6.72 -5.81
C THR A 285 -19.16 7.41 -6.62
N HIS A 286 -20.33 7.66 -6.03
CA HIS A 286 -21.40 8.46 -6.63
C HIS A 286 -21.20 9.97 -6.44
N VAL A 287 -20.86 10.37 -5.22
CA VAL A 287 -20.80 11.77 -4.79
C VAL A 287 -19.49 12.44 -5.23
N ILE A 288 -18.38 11.72 -5.19
CA ILE A 288 -17.06 12.27 -5.53
C ILE A 288 -16.88 12.31 -7.05
N LYS A 289 -16.61 13.51 -7.57
CA LYS A 289 -16.24 13.76 -8.97
C LYS A 289 -14.76 14.10 -9.02
N ALA A 290 -13.97 13.13 -9.48
CA ALA A 290 -12.52 13.24 -9.60
C ALA A 290 -12.06 12.76 -10.99
N PRO A 291 -11.76 13.67 -11.93
CA PRO A 291 -11.58 13.31 -13.33
C PRO A 291 -10.28 12.56 -13.63
N PHE A 292 -9.30 12.53 -12.70
CA PHE A 292 -7.95 11.98 -12.89
C PHE A 292 -7.51 10.94 -11.84
N VAL A 293 -8.46 10.39 -11.08
CA VAL A 293 -8.14 9.60 -9.89
C VAL A 293 -7.72 8.17 -10.20
N CYS A 294 -6.63 7.72 -9.57
CA CYS A 294 -6.29 6.33 -9.36
C CYS A 294 -7.09 5.80 -8.17
N PHE A 295 -8.03 4.90 -8.43
CA PHE A 295 -8.80 4.26 -7.38
C PHE A 295 -8.09 2.99 -6.89
N THR A 296 -7.76 2.96 -5.60
CA THR A 296 -7.29 1.78 -4.86
C THR A 296 -8.34 1.42 -3.81
N GLY A 297 -9.01 0.29 -3.97
CA GLY A 297 -9.95 -0.24 -3.00
C GLY A 297 -9.36 -1.41 -2.23
N MET A 298 -9.85 -1.71 -1.03
CA MET A 298 -9.79 -3.03 -0.40
C MET A 298 -11.07 -3.20 0.39
N HIS A 299 -11.99 -3.99 -0.16
CA HIS A 299 -13.38 -4.03 0.28
C HIS A 299 -13.87 -5.45 0.48
N SER A 300 -14.43 -5.75 1.67
CA SER A 300 -15.04 -7.03 2.00
C SER A 300 -16.51 -7.06 1.62
N LEU A 301 -16.87 -8.02 0.77
CA LEU A 301 -18.24 -8.23 0.33
C LEU A 301 -18.96 -9.20 1.27
N MET A 302 -20.15 -8.82 1.68
CA MET A 302 -21.07 -9.72 2.37
C MET A 302 -21.59 -10.79 1.39
N PRO A 303 -22.06 -11.97 1.88
CA PRO A 303 -22.48 -13.07 1.02
C PRO A 303 -23.61 -12.73 0.04
N ASP A 304 -24.46 -11.75 0.30
CA ASP A 304 -25.52 -11.29 -0.59
C ASP A 304 -25.09 -10.14 -1.51
N GLU A 305 -23.98 -9.47 -1.18
CA GLU A 305 -23.45 -8.36 -1.95
C GLU A 305 -22.76 -8.81 -3.23
N THR A 306 -22.79 -7.93 -4.21
CA THR A 306 -22.12 -8.09 -5.51
C THR A 306 -21.28 -6.85 -5.84
N LEU A 307 -20.49 -6.89 -6.91
CA LEU A 307 -19.73 -5.72 -7.38
C LEU A 307 -20.58 -4.47 -7.59
N SER A 308 -21.83 -4.64 -8.04
CA SER A 308 -22.74 -3.49 -8.25
C SER A 308 -23.22 -2.84 -6.95
N SER A 309 -22.97 -3.48 -5.81
CA SER A 309 -23.26 -2.92 -4.48
C SER A 309 -22.12 -2.02 -3.99
N VAL A 310 -20.94 -2.11 -4.61
CA VAL A 310 -19.73 -1.33 -4.26
C VAL A 310 -19.41 -0.32 -5.34
N PHE A 311 -19.57 -0.70 -6.62
CA PHE A 311 -19.26 0.14 -7.76
C PHE A 311 -20.50 0.44 -8.60
N PRO A 312 -20.61 1.67 -9.12
CA PRO A 312 -21.61 2.00 -10.13
C PRO A 312 -21.34 1.21 -11.42
N THR A 313 -22.32 1.20 -12.33
CA THR A 313 -22.14 0.59 -13.65
C THR A 313 -21.00 1.25 -14.44
N TRP A 314 -20.40 0.57 -15.42
CA TRP A 314 -19.27 1.12 -16.20
C TRP A 314 -19.62 2.47 -16.83
N ASP A 315 -20.84 2.61 -17.34
CA ASP A 315 -21.27 3.84 -18.00
C ASP A 315 -21.44 4.98 -17.00
N GLU A 316 -21.96 4.70 -15.80
CA GLU A 316 -21.99 5.65 -14.69
C GLU A 316 -20.57 6.02 -14.23
N ALA A 317 -19.72 5.01 -13.99
CA ALA A 317 -18.34 5.20 -13.57
C ALA A 317 -17.56 6.05 -14.59
N ARG A 318 -17.65 5.73 -15.89
CA ARG A 318 -17.01 6.47 -16.98
C ARG A 318 -17.53 7.91 -17.11
N SER A 319 -18.81 8.13 -16.86
CA SER A 319 -19.38 9.49 -16.89
C SER A 319 -18.84 10.38 -15.76
N ARG A 320 -18.48 9.77 -14.62
CA ARG A 320 -18.02 10.46 -13.41
C ARG A 320 -16.50 10.59 -13.33
N PHE A 321 -15.80 9.52 -13.70
CA PHE A 321 -14.36 9.40 -13.65
C PHE A 321 -13.85 9.30 -15.09
N ARG A 322 -13.58 10.45 -15.71
CA ARG A 322 -13.12 10.49 -17.12
C ARG A 322 -11.81 9.73 -17.31
N SER A 323 -10.95 9.70 -16.29
CA SER A 323 -9.68 8.95 -16.25
C SER A 323 -9.81 7.50 -15.81
N LEU A 324 -11.00 6.94 -15.60
CA LEU A 324 -11.10 5.55 -15.17
C LEU A 324 -10.52 4.57 -16.22
N GLY A 325 -10.37 5.05 -17.47
CA GLY A 325 -9.61 4.36 -18.52
C GLY A 325 -8.09 4.61 -18.52
N GLN A 326 -7.58 5.54 -17.71
CA GLN A 326 -6.17 5.95 -17.63
C GLN A 326 -5.48 5.54 -16.32
N ALA A 327 -6.14 5.56 -15.18
CA ALA A 327 -5.54 5.17 -13.91
C ALA A 327 -6.43 4.13 -13.23
N TRP A 328 -5.97 2.88 -13.08
CA TRP A 328 -6.71 1.97 -12.23
C TRP A 328 -5.87 0.87 -11.60
N ALA A 329 -5.95 0.76 -10.27
CA ALA A 329 -5.60 -0.39 -9.45
C ALA A 329 -6.76 -0.79 -8.51
N LEU A 330 -7.78 -1.50 -8.99
CA LEU A 330 -8.88 -1.99 -8.17
C LEU A 330 -8.48 -3.22 -7.37
N TYR A 331 -8.30 -3.12 -6.05
CA TYR A 331 -8.24 -4.31 -5.20
C TYR A 331 -9.61 -4.53 -4.53
N LEU A 332 -10.11 -5.76 -4.49
CA LEU A 332 -11.32 -6.13 -3.75
C LEU A 332 -11.02 -7.38 -2.97
N TYR A 333 -11.05 -7.29 -1.65
CA TYR A 333 -10.71 -8.42 -0.82
C TYR A 333 -11.96 -8.92 -0.12
N ALA A 334 -12.44 -10.12 -0.44
CA ALA A 334 -13.48 -10.72 0.38
C ALA A 334 -12.82 -11.33 1.62
N ASP A 335 -12.94 -10.63 2.74
CA ASP A 335 -12.43 -11.07 4.03
C ASP A 335 -13.46 -12.01 4.65
N GLN A 336 -13.25 -13.31 4.43
CA GLN A 336 -13.89 -14.35 5.23
C GLN A 336 -12.78 -15.19 5.86
N LEU A 337 -12.39 -14.80 7.07
CA LEU A 337 -11.44 -15.53 7.91
C LEU A 337 -11.73 -17.05 7.87
N PRO A 338 -10.71 -17.91 7.70
CA PRO A 338 -9.27 -17.61 7.73
C PRO A 338 -8.61 -17.34 6.36
N ALA A 339 -9.36 -17.31 5.25
CA ALA A 339 -8.77 -17.15 3.92
C ALA A 339 -8.99 -15.72 3.38
N LYS A 340 -7.90 -15.03 3.04
CA LYS A 340 -7.98 -13.75 2.32
C LYS A 340 -8.19 -14.05 0.85
N MET A 341 -9.34 -13.62 0.32
CA MET A 341 -9.60 -13.58 -1.11
C MET A 341 -9.30 -12.16 -1.61
N GLY A 342 -8.72 -12.02 -2.80
CA GLY A 342 -8.34 -10.71 -3.34
C GLY A 342 -8.48 -10.64 -4.85
N PHE A 343 -9.44 -9.89 -5.36
CA PHE A 343 -9.40 -9.35 -6.71
C PHE A 343 -8.39 -8.19 -6.75
N ARG A 344 -7.58 -8.06 -7.79
CA ARG A 344 -6.70 -6.93 -8.08
C ARG A 344 -6.87 -6.61 -9.56
N ALA A 345 -7.07 -5.37 -9.98
CA ALA A 345 -7.05 -4.94 -11.39
C ALA A 345 -6.19 -3.68 -11.51
N ALA A 346 -4.89 -3.81 -11.77
CA ALA A 346 -3.90 -2.73 -11.68
C ALA A 346 -3.15 -2.43 -12.98
N ARG A 347 -3.00 -1.15 -13.35
CA ARG A 347 -2.06 -0.70 -14.38
C ARG A 347 -0.64 -0.85 -13.82
N GLY A 348 0.15 -1.78 -14.38
CA GLY A 348 1.51 -2.10 -13.97
C GLY A 348 2.45 -0.90 -14.07
N GLY A 349 3.19 -0.64 -12.99
CA GLY A 349 4.08 0.51 -12.84
C GLY A 349 5.56 0.24 -13.09
N GLU A 350 5.96 -0.94 -13.56
CA GLU A 350 7.35 -1.19 -13.93
C GLU A 350 7.63 -0.69 -15.36
N ALA A 351 8.00 0.59 -15.40
CA ALA A 351 8.75 1.34 -16.42
C ALA A 351 8.30 1.34 -17.90
N ASP A 352 7.48 0.43 -18.43
CA ASP A 352 7.16 0.48 -19.87
C ASP A 352 5.88 -0.22 -20.36
N GLN A 353 4.99 -0.71 -19.48
CA GLN A 353 3.80 -1.41 -19.96
C GLN A 353 2.50 -1.00 -19.26
N ASP A 354 1.57 -0.50 -20.08
CA ASP A 354 0.14 -0.31 -19.80
C ASP A 354 -0.59 -1.64 -19.61
N VAL A 355 -0.09 -2.48 -18.70
CA VAL A 355 -0.67 -3.78 -18.42
C VAL A 355 -1.67 -3.60 -17.30
N VAL A 356 -2.95 -3.75 -17.59
CA VAL A 356 -3.93 -4.02 -16.53
C VAL A 356 -3.73 -5.48 -16.11
N ASP A 357 -3.34 -5.69 -14.86
CA ASP A 357 -3.18 -6.98 -14.18
C ASP A 357 -4.43 -7.26 -13.38
N MET A 358 -5.17 -8.31 -13.75
CA MET A 358 -6.31 -8.79 -12.98
C MET A 358 -5.97 -10.05 -12.17
N THR A 359 -5.76 -10.01 -10.85
CA THR A 359 -5.48 -11.18 -10.00
C THR A 359 -6.67 -11.57 -9.12
N PHE A 360 -7.01 -12.85 -8.96
CA PHE A 360 -8.00 -13.35 -7.98
C PHE A 360 -7.31 -14.28 -7.00
N GLU A 361 -7.14 -13.94 -5.72
CA GLU A 361 -6.49 -14.73 -4.66
C GLU A 361 -7.47 -15.62 -3.88
N ALA A 362 -6.98 -16.75 -3.33
CA ALA A 362 -7.63 -17.86 -2.58
C ALA A 362 -9.11 -17.75 -2.18
N TRP A 363 -9.86 -18.83 -2.43
CA TRP A 363 -11.30 -18.93 -2.15
C TRP A 363 -11.59 -19.44 -0.75
N SER A 364 -12.30 -18.64 0.07
CA SER A 364 -12.87 -19.17 1.32
C SER A 364 -13.87 -20.28 1.02
N PRO A 365 -13.84 -21.41 1.75
CA PRO A 365 -14.83 -22.48 1.59
C PRO A 365 -16.26 -22.06 1.99
N THR A 366 -16.45 -20.91 2.66
CA THR A 366 -17.75 -20.45 3.16
C THR A 366 -18.60 -19.73 2.12
N ASP A 367 -18.01 -19.00 1.16
CA ASP A 367 -18.72 -18.39 0.04
C ASP A 367 -18.16 -18.83 -1.31
N LEU A 368 -18.46 -20.09 -1.59
CA LEU A 368 -18.15 -20.80 -2.83
C LEU A 368 -18.72 -20.11 -4.09
N TYR A 369 -19.68 -19.20 -3.97
CA TYR A 369 -20.37 -18.58 -5.11
C TYR A 369 -19.84 -17.19 -5.47
N LEU A 370 -18.88 -16.66 -4.72
CA LEU A 370 -18.44 -15.28 -4.93
C LEU A 370 -17.73 -15.09 -6.30
N ALA A 371 -16.82 -15.95 -6.76
CA ALA A 371 -16.10 -15.79 -8.06
C ALA A 371 -17.06 -15.77 -9.22
N PRO A 372 -17.92 -16.80 -9.32
CA PRO A 372 -18.87 -16.88 -10.42
C PRO A 372 -19.75 -15.64 -10.46
N ARG A 373 -20.16 -15.12 -9.29
CA ARG A 373 -20.96 -13.90 -9.18
C ARG A 373 -20.17 -12.65 -9.55
N LEU A 374 -18.93 -12.52 -9.04
CA LEU A 374 -18.03 -11.42 -9.35
C LEU A 374 -17.75 -11.40 -10.84
N LEU A 375 -17.15 -12.44 -11.41
CA LEU A 375 -16.82 -12.51 -12.84
C LEU A 375 -18.04 -12.29 -13.74
N LYS A 376 -19.17 -12.95 -13.45
CA LYS A 376 -20.40 -12.79 -14.27
C LYS A 376 -20.86 -11.33 -14.35
N ARG A 377 -20.62 -10.55 -13.29
CA ARG A 377 -20.92 -9.12 -13.28
C ARG A 377 -19.74 -8.26 -13.72
N LEU A 378 -18.51 -8.65 -13.42
CA LEU A 378 -17.31 -7.84 -13.59
C LEU A 378 -17.15 -7.40 -15.04
N TRP A 379 -17.24 -8.31 -16.02
CA TRP A 379 -17.13 -7.92 -17.43
C TRP A 379 -18.31 -7.09 -17.95
N ARG A 380 -19.47 -7.14 -17.27
CA ARG A 380 -20.64 -6.32 -17.61
C ARG A 380 -20.57 -4.94 -16.98
N THR A 381 -20.10 -4.89 -15.74
CA THR A 381 -20.03 -3.69 -14.91
C THR A 381 -18.77 -2.90 -15.17
N ILE A 382 -17.70 -3.53 -15.66
CA ILE A 382 -16.40 -2.90 -15.85
C ILE A 382 -15.79 -3.40 -17.16
N ARG A 383 -15.44 -2.47 -18.06
CA ARG A 383 -14.71 -2.80 -19.29
C ARG A 383 -13.24 -2.48 -19.12
N PHE A 384 -12.39 -3.48 -19.33
CA PHE A 384 -10.93 -3.33 -19.35
C PHE A 384 -10.42 -3.47 -20.80
N PRO A 385 -10.58 -2.45 -21.66
CA PRO A 385 -10.16 -2.54 -23.06
C PRO A 385 -8.64 -2.74 -23.23
N ALA A 386 -7.85 -2.40 -22.21
CA ALA A 386 -6.39 -2.56 -22.19
C ALA A 386 -5.93 -3.76 -21.32
N LEU A 387 -6.81 -4.73 -21.03
CA LEU A 387 -6.43 -5.90 -20.23
C LEU A 387 -5.43 -6.77 -21.00
N ARG A 388 -4.20 -6.85 -20.48
CA ARG A 388 -3.11 -7.64 -21.06
C ARG A 388 -2.69 -8.81 -20.20
N TYR A 389 -2.87 -8.71 -18.89
CA TYR A 389 -2.53 -9.78 -17.93
C TYR A 389 -3.75 -10.14 -17.08
N LEU A 390 -4.03 -11.43 -16.96
CA LEU A 390 -5.07 -11.99 -16.10
C LEU A 390 -4.45 -13.12 -15.28
N SER A 391 -4.60 -13.08 -13.96
CA SER A 391 -4.22 -14.12 -13.01
C SER A 391 -5.46 -14.62 -12.25
N LEU A 392 -5.68 -15.93 -12.27
CA LEU A 392 -6.76 -16.59 -11.54
C LEU A 392 -6.14 -17.57 -10.54
N PHE A 393 -6.40 -17.42 -9.24
CA PHE A 393 -5.96 -18.36 -8.21
C PHE A 393 -7.15 -19.10 -7.59
N GLY A 394 -6.99 -20.41 -7.36
CA GLY A 394 -7.89 -21.23 -6.54
C GLY A 394 -9.23 -21.59 -7.18
N VAL A 395 -9.33 -21.56 -8.51
CA VAL A 395 -10.56 -21.88 -9.26
C VAL A 395 -10.68 -23.38 -9.54
N ALA A 396 -10.46 -24.22 -8.52
CA ALA A 396 -10.42 -25.68 -8.67
C ALA A 396 -11.81 -26.33 -8.76
N ASN A 397 -12.87 -25.68 -8.25
CA ASN A 397 -14.18 -26.30 -8.16
C ASN A 397 -15.10 -25.91 -9.34
N THR A 398 -15.19 -26.82 -10.31
CA THR A 398 -15.99 -26.68 -11.55
C THR A 398 -17.50 -26.55 -11.32
N SER A 399 -18.01 -27.08 -10.20
CA SER A 399 -19.45 -26.97 -9.87
C SER A 399 -19.87 -25.53 -9.57
N LEU A 400 -18.92 -24.72 -9.11
CA LEU A 400 -19.14 -23.33 -8.74
C LEU A 400 -18.77 -22.42 -9.90
N PHE A 401 -17.61 -22.67 -10.51
CA PHE A 401 -17.09 -21.84 -11.57
C PHE A 401 -17.55 -22.30 -12.96
N SER A 402 -18.56 -21.61 -13.49
CA SER A 402 -19.01 -21.87 -14.85
C SER A 402 -17.94 -21.46 -15.87
N THR A 403 -17.36 -22.45 -16.54
CA THR A 403 -16.49 -22.29 -17.71
C THR A 403 -17.07 -21.33 -18.75
N ARG A 404 -18.39 -21.28 -18.90
CA ARG A 404 -19.10 -20.34 -19.80
C ARG A 404 -18.91 -18.87 -19.41
N VAL A 405 -18.81 -18.57 -18.11
CA VAL A 405 -18.63 -17.20 -17.62
C VAL A 405 -17.21 -16.71 -17.93
N LEU A 406 -16.19 -17.54 -17.64
CA LEU A 406 -14.82 -17.21 -18.01
C LEU A 406 -14.63 -17.16 -19.52
N LEU A 407 -15.26 -18.07 -20.26
CA LEU A 407 -15.24 -18.04 -21.71
C LEU A 407 -15.79 -16.71 -22.25
N ALA A 408 -16.97 -16.30 -21.76
CA ALA A 408 -17.55 -15.02 -22.13
C ALA A 408 -16.61 -13.87 -21.75
N PHE A 409 -15.97 -13.92 -20.58
CA PHE A 409 -14.97 -12.92 -20.16
C PHE A 409 -13.80 -12.84 -21.15
N LEU A 410 -13.12 -13.95 -21.43
CA LEU A 410 -11.95 -14.00 -22.32
C LEU A 410 -12.27 -13.52 -23.75
N GLN A 411 -13.47 -13.84 -24.27
CA GLN A 411 -13.93 -13.38 -25.58
C GLN A 411 -14.03 -11.84 -25.70
N HIS A 412 -14.18 -11.12 -24.59
CA HIS A 412 -14.21 -9.66 -24.58
C HIS A 412 -12.81 -9.03 -24.44
N HIS A 413 -11.77 -9.85 -24.25
CA HIS A 413 -10.37 -9.41 -24.07
C HIS A 413 -9.44 -10.09 -25.09
N PRO A 414 -9.62 -9.84 -26.39
CA PRO A 414 -8.80 -10.47 -27.43
C PRO A 414 -7.31 -10.11 -27.33
N ASP A 415 -6.99 -8.95 -26.74
CA ASP A 415 -5.64 -8.42 -26.58
C ASP A 415 -4.90 -8.97 -25.34
N LEU A 416 -5.47 -9.96 -24.65
CA LEU A 416 -4.85 -10.59 -23.50
C LEU A 416 -3.56 -11.33 -23.91
N THR A 417 -2.41 -10.83 -23.49
CA THR A 417 -1.08 -11.37 -23.83
C THR A 417 -0.54 -12.32 -22.77
N ALA A 418 -1.01 -12.22 -21.53
CA ALA A 418 -0.55 -13.04 -20.42
C ALA A 418 -1.71 -13.58 -19.58
N LEU A 419 -1.64 -14.86 -19.24
CA LEU A 419 -2.62 -15.55 -18.41
C LEU A 419 -1.90 -16.42 -17.37
N GLN A 420 -2.19 -16.21 -16.10
CA GLN A 420 -1.75 -17.05 -15.01
C GLN A 420 -2.95 -17.78 -14.39
N LEU A 421 -2.83 -19.09 -14.24
CA LEU A 421 -3.81 -19.95 -13.60
C LEU A 421 -3.09 -20.69 -12.49
N THR A 422 -3.39 -20.36 -11.25
CA THR A 422 -2.85 -21.04 -10.07
C THR A 422 -3.97 -21.84 -9.40
N GLN A 423 -3.76 -23.11 -9.10
CA GLN A 423 -4.74 -24.00 -8.46
C GLN A 423 -6.12 -23.98 -9.18
N CYS A 424 -6.12 -23.99 -10.51
CA CYS A 424 -7.33 -23.97 -11.33
C CYS A 424 -7.68 -25.37 -11.84
N CYS A 425 -8.96 -25.61 -12.11
CA CYS A 425 -9.42 -26.89 -12.65
C CYS A 425 -9.00 -27.10 -14.12
N SER A 426 -8.84 -28.37 -14.51
CA SER A 426 -8.50 -28.78 -15.87
C SER A 426 -9.48 -28.26 -16.93
N ASP A 427 -10.76 -28.12 -16.59
CA ASP A 427 -11.79 -27.59 -17.47
C ASP A 427 -11.48 -26.16 -17.97
N ILE A 428 -10.91 -25.31 -17.12
CA ILE A 428 -10.51 -23.95 -17.52
C ILE A 428 -9.35 -24.02 -18.52
N VAL A 429 -8.37 -24.88 -18.28
CA VAL A 429 -7.23 -25.08 -19.18
C VAL A 429 -7.68 -25.67 -20.51
N ASN A 430 -8.66 -26.58 -20.49
CA ASN A 430 -9.27 -27.16 -21.69
C ASN A 430 -9.94 -26.11 -22.58
N LEU A 431 -10.47 -25.01 -22.02
CA LEU A 431 -10.96 -23.90 -22.83
C LEU A 431 -9.83 -23.28 -23.68
N LEU A 432 -8.61 -23.21 -23.14
CA LEU A 432 -7.46 -22.61 -23.82
C LEU A 432 -6.95 -23.46 -25.00
N LEU A 433 -7.41 -24.71 -25.13
CA LEU A 433 -7.20 -25.54 -26.33
C LEU A 433 -7.80 -24.90 -27.58
N ILE A 434 -8.77 -24.00 -27.44
CA ILE A 434 -9.40 -23.27 -28.54
C ILE A 434 -8.66 -21.92 -28.70
N PRO A 435 -7.78 -21.75 -29.71
CA PRO A 435 -6.91 -20.57 -29.83
C PRO A 435 -7.64 -19.25 -30.09
N SER A 436 -8.94 -19.30 -30.42
CA SER A 436 -9.75 -18.11 -30.67
C SER A 436 -10.18 -17.37 -29.39
N PHE A 437 -10.05 -17.97 -28.20
CA PHE A 437 -10.50 -17.30 -26.96
C PHE A 437 -9.50 -16.29 -26.41
N CYS A 438 -8.20 -16.52 -26.59
CA CYS A 438 -7.15 -15.56 -26.26
C CYS A 438 -6.17 -15.50 -27.43
N PRO A 439 -6.53 -14.82 -28.53
CA PRO A 439 -5.78 -14.86 -29.77
C PRO A 439 -4.39 -14.22 -29.66
N ALA A 440 -4.21 -13.27 -28.74
CA ALA A 440 -2.94 -12.60 -28.49
C ALA A 440 -2.10 -13.23 -27.35
N LEU A 441 -2.51 -14.39 -26.81
CA LEU A 441 -1.84 -14.96 -25.64
C LEU A 441 -0.41 -15.43 -25.98
N GLU A 442 0.57 -14.85 -25.29
CA GLU A 442 1.99 -15.13 -25.43
C GLU A 442 2.59 -15.80 -24.20
N ILE A 443 2.12 -15.44 -23.01
CA ILE A 443 2.62 -15.93 -21.72
C ILE A 443 1.49 -16.72 -21.05
N LEU A 444 1.76 -17.96 -20.70
CA LEU A 444 0.83 -18.80 -19.94
C LEU A 444 1.55 -19.41 -18.74
N THR A 445 1.05 -19.14 -17.53
CA THR A 445 1.54 -19.76 -16.29
C THR A 445 0.46 -20.68 -15.73
N LEU A 446 0.80 -21.94 -15.49
CA LEU A 446 -0.09 -22.98 -14.96
C LEU A 446 0.55 -23.56 -13.69
N GLU A 447 0.14 -23.06 -12.53
CA GLU A 447 0.74 -23.43 -11.26
C GLU A 447 -0.23 -24.27 -10.44
N GLY A 448 0.13 -25.49 -10.05
CA GLY A 448 -0.71 -26.34 -9.20
C GLY A 448 -2.07 -26.68 -9.82
N CYS A 449 -2.17 -26.63 -11.15
CA CYS A 449 -3.37 -27.06 -11.88
C CYS A 449 -3.33 -28.57 -12.09
N GLU A 450 -4.48 -29.24 -11.99
CA GLU A 450 -4.61 -30.68 -12.26
C GLU A 450 -4.53 -30.93 -13.77
N LEU A 451 -3.32 -31.17 -14.29
CA LEU A 451 -3.07 -31.37 -15.72
C LEU A 451 -2.17 -32.57 -15.94
N ASP A 452 -2.47 -33.36 -16.97
CA ASP A 452 -1.57 -34.37 -17.51
C ASP A 452 -0.71 -33.79 -18.65
N GLY A 453 0.39 -34.47 -18.98
CA GLY A 453 1.30 -34.06 -20.04
C GLY A 453 0.62 -34.02 -21.42
N ASP A 454 -0.34 -34.90 -21.68
CA ASP A 454 -1.06 -34.96 -22.96
C ASP A 454 -1.93 -33.71 -23.20
N THR A 455 -2.63 -33.22 -22.16
CA THR A 455 -3.43 -31.99 -22.22
C THR A 455 -2.52 -30.78 -22.47
N LEU A 456 -1.38 -30.71 -21.80
CA LEU A 456 -0.39 -29.65 -22.01
C LEU A 456 0.17 -29.68 -23.45
N LEU A 457 0.48 -30.87 -23.97
CA LEU A 457 0.95 -31.05 -25.34
C LEU A 457 -0.11 -30.66 -26.37
N LYS A 458 -1.38 -31.06 -26.16
CA LYS A 458 -2.51 -30.65 -27.01
C LYS A 458 -2.67 -29.13 -27.03
N LEU A 459 -2.52 -28.48 -25.88
CA LEU A 459 -2.58 -27.02 -25.76
C LEU A 459 -1.47 -26.35 -26.57
N ALA A 460 -0.22 -26.76 -26.38
CA ALA A 460 0.92 -26.21 -27.10
C ALA A 460 0.79 -26.39 -28.62
N ARG A 461 0.42 -27.61 -29.08
CA ARG A 461 0.20 -27.92 -30.49
C ARG A 461 -0.95 -27.12 -31.10
N SER A 462 -2.07 -26.96 -30.38
CA SER A 462 -3.21 -26.19 -30.87
C SER A 462 -2.83 -24.74 -31.16
N ARG A 463 -2.08 -24.11 -30.24
CA ARG A 463 -1.58 -22.74 -30.39
C ARG A 463 -0.56 -22.61 -31.52
N GLN A 464 0.37 -23.56 -31.62
CA GLN A 464 1.35 -23.62 -32.73
C GLN A 464 0.66 -23.73 -34.09
N LYS A 465 -0.34 -24.62 -34.25
CA LYS A 465 -1.12 -24.79 -35.49
C LYS A 465 -1.88 -23.52 -35.89
N ALA A 466 -2.32 -22.74 -34.92
CA ALA A 466 -2.95 -21.44 -35.15
C ALA A 466 -1.94 -20.32 -35.50
N GLY A 467 -0.64 -20.63 -35.62
CA GLY A 467 0.41 -19.65 -35.88
C GLY A 467 0.73 -18.75 -34.69
N ARG A 468 0.33 -19.14 -33.48
CA ARG A 468 0.38 -18.32 -32.25
C ARG A 468 1.17 -19.04 -31.17
N ARG A 469 2.45 -19.27 -31.45
CA ARG A 469 3.35 -19.97 -30.52
C ARG A 469 3.50 -19.17 -29.23
N LEU A 470 3.28 -19.82 -28.09
CA LEU A 470 3.54 -19.23 -26.77
C LEU A 470 5.02 -18.86 -26.67
N SER A 471 5.27 -17.62 -26.23
CA SER A 471 6.62 -17.12 -25.95
C SER A 471 7.15 -17.71 -24.65
N LEU A 472 6.30 -17.86 -23.64
CA LEU A 472 6.65 -18.46 -22.35
C LEU A 472 5.50 -19.35 -21.86
N LEU A 473 5.83 -20.57 -21.47
CA LEU A 473 4.94 -21.49 -20.77
C LEU A 473 5.59 -21.88 -19.45
N ASN A 474 5.00 -21.49 -18.34
CA ASN A 474 5.44 -21.87 -16.99
C ASN A 474 4.49 -22.93 -16.46
N VAL A 475 5.02 -24.05 -15.96
CA VAL A 475 4.21 -25.15 -15.41
C VAL A 475 4.79 -25.63 -14.08
N THR A 476 3.93 -26.07 -13.15
CA THR A 476 4.38 -26.89 -12.02
C THR A 476 4.90 -28.25 -12.50
N PRO A 477 5.75 -28.93 -11.70
CA PRO A 477 6.28 -30.24 -12.06
C PRO A 477 5.14 -31.20 -12.35
N LEU A 478 5.21 -31.84 -13.52
CA LEU A 478 4.34 -32.95 -13.86
C LEU A 478 4.89 -34.25 -13.26
N GLN A 479 4.10 -35.32 -13.34
CA GLN A 479 4.56 -36.64 -12.91
C GLN A 479 5.71 -37.11 -13.84
N PRO A 480 6.64 -37.96 -13.38
CA PRO A 480 7.76 -38.44 -14.22
C PRO A 480 7.34 -39.12 -15.53
N GLU A 481 6.13 -39.70 -15.55
CA GLU A 481 5.52 -40.31 -16.74
C GLU A 481 5.17 -39.30 -17.86
N ASP A 482 5.11 -38.01 -17.54
CA ASP A 482 4.82 -36.93 -18.48
C ASP A 482 6.08 -36.35 -19.16
N GLU A 483 7.29 -36.83 -18.83
CA GLU A 483 8.55 -36.29 -19.39
C GLU A 483 8.58 -36.35 -20.92
N TRP A 484 8.03 -37.41 -21.50
CA TRP A 484 7.90 -37.54 -22.96
C TRP A 484 7.03 -36.42 -23.55
N CYS A 485 5.93 -36.06 -22.90
CA CYS A 485 5.06 -34.96 -23.32
C CYS A 485 5.77 -33.62 -23.20
N LEU A 486 6.50 -33.38 -22.10
CA LEU A 486 7.25 -32.15 -21.87
C LEU A 486 8.30 -31.90 -22.96
N GLN A 487 8.99 -32.95 -23.41
CA GLN A 487 9.95 -32.82 -24.50
C GLN A 487 9.30 -32.32 -25.79
N HIS A 488 8.11 -32.83 -26.14
CA HIS A 488 7.37 -32.36 -27.30
C HIS A 488 6.74 -30.97 -27.10
N VAL A 489 6.41 -30.60 -25.86
CA VAL A 489 5.97 -29.25 -25.53
C VAL A 489 7.09 -28.24 -25.82
N ARG A 490 8.36 -28.55 -25.49
CA ARG A 490 9.54 -27.70 -25.80
C ARG A 490 9.65 -27.40 -27.30
N GLU A 491 9.32 -28.37 -28.16
CA GLU A 491 9.29 -28.17 -29.62
C GLU A 491 8.16 -27.22 -30.07
N CYS A 492 7.09 -27.13 -29.27
CA CYS A 492 5.88 -26.36 -29.58
C CYS A 492 5.88 -24.94 -28.99
N VAL A 493 6.69 -24.61 -27.96
CA VAL A 493 6.74 -23.29 -27.29
C VAL A 493 8.14 -22.67 -27.35
N LYS A 494 8.29 -21.33 -27.33
CA LYS A 494 9.64 -20.73 -27.47
C LYS A 494 10.50 -20.98 -26.22
N ARG A 495 9.89 -20.92 -25.04
CA ARG A 495 10.51 -21.17 -23.75
C ARG A 495 9.51 -21.92 -22.86
N LEU A 496 9.99 -22.95 -22.18
CA LEU A 496 9.26 -23.75 -21.21
C LEU A 496 10.04 -23.71 -19.90
N ASP A 497 9.43 -23.18 -18.85
CA ASP A 497 10.02 -23.19 -17.50
C ASP A 497 9.16 -24.11 -16.61
N VAL A 498 9.83 -25.03 -15.90
CA VAL A 498 9.17 -25.96 -14.97
C VAL A 498 9.57 -25.54 -13.55
N TRP A 499 8.63 -25.05 -12.76
CA TRP A 499 8.91 -24.51 -11.42
C TRP A 499 9.19 -25.63 -10.42
N GLY A 500 10.10 -25.44 -9.46
CA GLY A 500 10.31 -26.40 -8.37
C GLY A 500 11.20 -27.59 -8.70
N ILE A 501 11.78 -27.62 -9.91
CA ILE A 501 13.08 -28.25 -10.09
C ILE A 501 14.05 -27.14 -9.76
N ASP A 502 14.43 -27.02 -8.50
CA ASP A 502 15.67 -26.34 -8.19
C ASP A 502 16.70 -27.12 -9.02
N GLU A 503 17.22 -26.49 -10.07
CA GLU A 503 18.47 -26.93 -10.66
C GLU A 503 19.45 -26.75 -9.50
N ASP A 504 19.56 -27.78 -8.66
CA ASP A 504 20.69 -27.94 -7.78
C ASP A 504 21.88 -27.76 -8.73
N GLU A 505 22.46 -26.56 -8.70
CA GLU A 505 23.74 -26.25 -9.30
C GLU A 505 24.75 -27.10 -8.53
N ASP A 506 24.71 -28.42 -8.77
CA ASP A 506 25.81 -29.34 -8.65
C ASP A 506 26.84 -28.93 -9.72
N THR A 507 27.33 -27.69 -9.63
CA THR A 507 28.74 -27.42 -9.77
C THR A 507 29.45 -28.13 -8.62
N GLU A 508 29.47 -29.47 -8.66
CA GLU A 508 30.62 -30.23 -8.21
C GLU A 508 31.79 -29.71 -9.05
N GLN A 509 32.43 -28.69 -8.49
CA GLN A 509 33.74 -28.26 -8.89
C GLN A 509 34.70 -29.36 -8.46
N ASP A 510 34.82 -30.37 -9.33
CA ASP A 510 35.97 -31.28 -9.39
C ASP A 510 37.21 -30.44 -9.73
N ASP A 511 37.74 -29.74 -8.73
CA ASP A 511 39.14 -29.34 -8.66
C ASP A 511 39.88 -30.34 -7.74
N GLU A 512 39.93 -31.61 -8.17
CA GLU A 512 41.06 -32.50 -7.87
C GLU A 512 41.94 -32.58 -9.13
N ASP A 513 43.02 -31.78 -9.16
CA ASP A 513 44.36 -32.19 -9.60
C ASP A 513 45.32 -30.97 -9.72
N ALA A 514 46.03 -30.63 -8.62
CA ALA A 514 47.43 -30.14 -8.60
C ALA A 514 47.96 -29.94 -7.17
#